data_AF-A0A8S1VGC8-F1
#
_entry.id   AF-A0A8S1VGC8-F1
#
_cell.length_a   1.000
_cell.length_b   1.000
_cell.length_c   1.000
_cell.angle_alpha   90.00
_cell.angle_beta   90.00
_cell.angle_gamma   90.00
#
_symmetry.space_group_name_H-M   'P 1'
#
loop_
_entity.id
_entity.type
_entity.pdbx_description
1 polymer ?
#
loop_
_entity_poly.entity_id
_entity_poly.type
_entity_poly.pdbx_seq_one_letter_code
_entity_poly.pdbx_strand_id
1 'polypeptide(L)'
;MGQMAAKQNQNHKLAVQEENQVQEPEKENMEIEQVDQISVENQKYPFCIVWTSIPVITWLIPCIGHTGICTSEGTIHDFGGPYFIAIDNFTFGKPLKYVRLNKEFEVSRQTWDDAVLKADDEFGQQMHNLFTNNCHSHVAKALINMKYKGKQSYTMFHIWLMLIISGQYVSFGRFVKTFLPTIIFYGIILMVVFLSK
;
A
#
# COMPACT_ATOMS: atom_id res chain seq x y z
N MET A 1 3.78 -0.62 -65.76
CA MET A 1 3.84 0.40 -64.68
C MET A 1 2.95 0.08 -63.46
N GLY A 2 1.92 -0.78 -63.54
CA GLY A 2 1.00 -1.01 -62.42
C GLY A 2 1.52 -1.82 -61.20
N GLN A 3 2.59 -2.62 -61.33
CA GLN A 3 3.07 -3.48 -60.24
C GLN A 3 3.99 -2.79 -59.22
N MET A 4 4.64 -1.68 -59.59
CA MET A 4 5.54 -0.95 -58.65
C MET A 4 4.76 -0.07 -57.66
N ALA A 5 3.68 0.58 -58.13
CA ALA A 5 2.84 1.43 -57.28
C ALA A 5 2.07 0.64 -56.20
N ALA A 6 1.65 -0.59 -56.52
CA ALA A 6 0.98 -1.48 -55.56
C ALA A 6 1.91 -1.92 -54.42
N LYS A 7 3.19 -2.21 -54.73
CA LYS A 7 4.20 -2.58 -53.72
C LYS A 7 4.54 -1.42 -52.76
N GLN A 8 4.65 -0.18 -53.27
CA GLN A 8 4.91 0.98 -52.42
C GLN A 8 3.75 1.28 -51.46
N ASN A 9 2.51 1.13 -51.93
CA ASN A 9 1.33 1.37 -51.10
C ASN A 9 1.17 0.30 -50.00
N GLN A 10 1.57 -0.94 -50.28
CA GLN A 10 1.58 -2.01 -49.29
C GLN A 10 2.67 -1.82 -48.23
N ASN A 11 3.88 -1.41 -48.62
CA ASN A 11 4.97 -1.11 -47.69
C ASN A 11 4.66 0.09 -46.79
N HIS A 12 3.97 1.12 -47.31
CA HIS A 12 3.57 2.26 -46.51
C HIS A 12 2.51 1.90 -45.46
N LYS A 13 1.53 1.04 -45.80
CA LYS A 13 0.54 0.55 -44.84
C LYS A 13 1.15 -0.30 -43.74
N LEU A 14 2.14 -1.14 -44.07
CA LEU A 14 2.87 -1.95 -43.10
C LEU A 14 3.67 -1.07 -42.12
N ALA A 15 4.37 -0.05 -42.64
CA ALA A 15 5.13 0.89 -41.80
C ALA A 15 4.23 1.69 -40.83
N VAL A 16 3.05 2.13 -41.30
CA VAL A 16 2.08 2.85 -40.44
C VAL A 16 1.46 1.92 -39.39
N GLN A 17 1.24 0.64 -39.71
CA GLN A 17 0.78 -0.35 -38.74
C GLN A 17 1.84 -0.66 -37.67
N GLU A 18 3.11 -0.79 -38.07
CA GLU A 18 4.23 -0.97 -37.14
C GLU A 18 4.41 0.27 -36.25
N GLU A 19 4.35 1.49 -36.80
CA GLU A 19 4.44 2.73 -36.01
C GLU A 19 3.30 2.85 -34.99
N ASN A 20 2.05 2.59 -35.39
CA ASN A 20 0.91 2.63 -34.46
C ASN A 20 1.00 1.53 -33.39
N GLN A 21 1.42 0.32 -33.75
CA GLN A 21 1.61 -0.78 -32.80
C GLN A 21 2.81 -0.58 -31.87
N VAL A 22 3.78 0.28 -32.19
CA VAL A 22 4.89 0.63 -31.30
C VAL A 22 4.48 1.80 -30.38
N GLN A 23 3.71 2.76 -30.87
CA GLN A 23 3.29 3.94 -30.10
C GLN A 23 2.17 3.68 -29.08
N GLU A 24 1.21 2.80 -29.39
CA GLU A 24 0.13 2.43 -28.47
C GLU A 24 0.63 1.76 -27.18
N PRO A 25 1.45 0.68 -27.23
CA PRO A 25 1.94 0.03 -26.02
C PRO A 25 2.93 0.90 -25.24
N GLU A 26 3.72 1.74 -25.89
CA GLU A 26 4.66 2.64 -25.17
C GLU A 26 3.91 3.76 -24.44
N LYS A 27 2.84 4.32 -25.03
CA LYS A 27 1.96 5.28 -24.35
C LYS A 27 1.17 4.65 -23.22
N GLU A 28 0.59 3.46 -23.45
CA GLU A 28 -0.14 2.73 -22.42
C GLU A 28 0.79 2.38 -21.24
N ASN A 29 2.01 1.92 -21.50
CA ASN A 29 3.01 1.64 -20.46
C ASN A 29 3.43 2.90 -19.70
N MET A 30 3.66 4.03 -20.38
CA MET A 30 3.97 5.30 -19.73
C MET A 30 2.80 5.81 -18.87
N GLU A 31 1.56 5.74 -19.36
CA GLU A 31 0.39 6.12 -18.58
C GLU A 31 0.22 5.22 -17.35
N ILE A 32 0.39 3.90 -17.51
CA ILE A 32 0.38 2.93 -16.40
C ILE A 32 1.46 3.27 -15.37
N GLU A 33 2.70 3.54 -15.79
CA GLU A 33 3.80 3.91 -14.90
C GLU A 33 3.58 5.25 -14.17
N GLN A 34 2.90 6.20 -14.81
CA GLN A 34 2.51 7.47 -14.19
C GLN A 34 1.38 7.29 -13.15
N VAL A 35 0.36 6.48 -13.45
CA VAL A 35 -0.74 6.13 -12.52
C VAL A 35 -0.20 5.40 -11.27
N ASP A 36 0.93 4.73 -11.43
CA ASP A 36 1.53 3.93 -10.37
C ASP A 36 2.39 4.74 -9.38
N GLN A 37 2.58 6.04 -9.62
CA GLN A 37 3.37 6.91 -8.76
C GLN A 37 2.64 7.22 -7.45
N ILE A 38 3.42 7.32 -6.37
CA ILE A 38 2.88 7.68 -5.06
C ILE A 38 2.68 9.19 -5.00
N SER A 39 1.46 9.62 -4.71
CA SER A 39 1.13 11.02 -4.46
C SER A 39 0.92 11.24 -2.96
N VAL A 40 1.97 11.73 -2.29
CA VAL A 40 1.96 11.97 -0.84
C VAL A 40 0.98 13.07 -0.44
N GLU A 41 0.80 14.09 -1.29
CA GLU A 41 -0.11 15.21 -1.10
C GLU A 41 -1.57 14.74 -1.11
N ASN A 42 -1.93 13.96 -2.12
CA ASN A 42 -3.27 13.40 -2.30
C ASN A 42 -3.49 12.13 -1.47
N GLN A 43 -2.50 11.70 -0.69
CA GLN A 43 -2.51 10.47 0.11
C GLN A 43 -2.80 9.20 -0.71
N LYS A 44 -2.38 9.16 -1.97
CA LYS A 44 -2.51 7.98 -2.83
C LYS A 44 -1.22 7.18 -2.84
N TYR A 45 -1.32 5.90 -2.45
CA TYR A 45 -0.18 4.98 -2.37
C TYR A 45 -0.49 3.70 -3.16
N PRO A 46 -0.47 3.72 -4.51
CA PRO A 46 -0.81 2.56 -5.33
C PRO A 46 -0.05 1.30 -4.90
N PHE A 47 -0.77 0.19 -4.70
CA PHE A 47 -0.19 -1.12 -4.37
C PHE A 47 0.68 -1.13 -3.11
N CYS A 48 0.35 -0.30 -2.12
CA CYS A 48 1.09 -0.19 -0.88
C CYS A 48 0.34 -0.78 0.31
N ILE A 49 1.11 -1.26 1.30
CA ILE A 49 0.66 -1.34 2.68
C ILE A 49 1.09 -0.03 3.34
N VAL A 50 0.18 0.66 4.00
CA VAL A 50 0.46 1.91 4.71
C VAL A 50 0.39 1.69 6.22
N TRP A 51 1.16 2.46 6.99
CA TRP A 51 1.20 2.38 8.44
C TRP A 51 1.23 3.75 9.08
N THR A 52 0.53 3.92 10.20
CA THR A 52 0.54 5.14 11.03
C THR A 52 0.60 4.79 12.52
N SER A 53 0.92 5.79 13.35
CA SER A 53 0.99 5.64 14.80
C SER A 53 -0.40 5.54 15.43
N ILE A 54 -0.60 4.62 16.36
CA ILE A 54 -1.75 4.60 17.27
C ILE A 54 -1.38 5.42 18.51
N PRO A 55 -2.19 6.42 18.92
CA PRO A 55 -1.94 7.21 20.13
C PRO A 55 -1.70 6.32 21.35
N VAL A 56 -0.77 6.72 22.22
CA VAL A 56 -0.34 5.99 23.43
C VAL A 56 0.38 4.67 23.13
N ILE A 57 -0.20 3.76 22.36
CA ILE A 57 0.39 2.43 22.07
C ILE A 57 1.73 2.57 21.34
N THR A 58 1.77 3.33 20.24
CA THR A 58 3.01 3.55 19.49
C THR A 58 4.04 4.33 20.31
N TRP A 59 3.61 5.16 21.27
CA TRP A 59 4.54 5.90 22.13
C TRP A 59 5.31 4.96 23.05
N LEU A 60 4.65 3.93 23.57
CA LEU A 60 5.30 2.88 24.37
C LEU A 60 6.14 1.95 23.49
N ILE A 61 5.61 1.55 22.33
CA ILE A 61 6.23 0.56 21.45
C ILE A 61 6.19 1.08 20.00
N PRO A 62 7.23 1.77 19.52
CA PRO A 62 7.20 2.48 18.23
C PRO A 62 7.10 1.56 17.00
N CYS A 63 7.28 0.25 17.18
CA CYS A 63 7.07 -0.75 16.13
C CYS A 63 5.61 -1.24 16.04
N ILE A 64 4.72 -0.85 16.96
CA ILE A 64 3.29 -1.18 16.92
C ILE A 64 2.52 0.05 16.46
N GLY A 65 1.61 -0.12 15.51
CA GLY A 65 0.73 0.93 15.04
C GLY A 65 -0.39 0.38 14.18
N HIS A 66 -1.02 1.24 13.41
CA HIS A 66 -2.17 0.90 12.57
C HIS A 66 -1.76 0.71 11.12
N THR A 67 -2.39 -0.21 10.42
CA THR A 67 -2.06 -0.52 9.02
C THR A 67 -3.29 -0.49 8.13
N GLY A 68 -3.08 -0.20 6.85
CA GLY A 68 -4.09 -0.33 5.81
C GLY A 68 -3.47 -0.90 4.53
N ILE A 69 -4.30 -1.38 3.62
CA ILE A 69 -3.92 -1.81 2.28
C ILE A 69 -4.46 -0.80 1.26
N CYS A 70 -3.72 -0.57 0.19
CA CYS A 70 -4.12 0.36 -0.85
C CYS A 70 -4.54 -0.37 -2.13
N THR A 71 -5.53 0.18 -2.83
CA THR A 71 -5.93 -0.25 -4.17
C THR A 71 -4.85 0.05 -5.23
N SER A 72 -5.12 -0.34 -6.47
CA SER A 72 -4.31 -0.07 -7.64
C SER A 72 -4.23 1.42 -8.02
N GLU A 73 -5.18 2.22 -7.54
CA GLU A 73 -5.21 3.70 -7.63
C GLU A 73 -4.63 4.37 -6.37
N GLY A 74 -4.32 3.57 -5.34
CA GLY A 74 -3.71 4.05 -4.10
C GLY A 74 -4.67 4.55 -3.04
N THR A 75 -5.97 4.32 -3.19
CA THR A 75 -6.97 4.59 -2.14
C THR A 75 -6.70 3.67 -0.95
N ILE A 76 -6.70 4.21 0.27
CA ILE A 76 -6.39 3.48 1.49
C ILE A 76 -7.64 2.84 2.06
N HIS A 77 -7.56 1.55 2.40
CA HIS A 77 -8.60 0.78 3.06
C HIS A 77 -8.05 0.18 4.36
N ASP A 78 -8.71 0.43 5.48
CA ASP A 78 -8.28 -0.07 6.77
C ASP A 78 -9.44 -0.48 7.68
N PHE A 79 -9.27 -1.61 8.38
CA PHE A 79 -10.17 -2.04 9.44
C PHE A 79 -9.93 -1.21 10.70
N GLY A 80 -10.61 -0.07 10.79
CA GLY A 80 -10.41 0.96 11.82
C GLY A 80 -11.07 0.67 13.15
N GLY A 81 -12.04 -0.25 13.19
CA GLY A 81 -12.76 -0.60 14.41
C GLY A 81 -13.88 -1.61 14.16
N PRO A 82 -14.65 -1.97 15.20
CA PRO A 82 -15.74 -2.93 15.09
C PRO A 82 -16.70 -2.58 13.94
N TYR A 83 -16.91 -3.54 13.03
CA TYR A 83 -17.84 -3.41 11.91
C TYR A 83 -17.56 -2.18 11.01
N PHE A 84 -16.31 -1.71 10.98
CA PHE A 84 -15.98 -0.44 10.34
C PHE A 84 -14.70 -0.55 9.51
N ILE A 85 -14.85 -0.39 8.20
CA ILE A 85 -13.77 -0.18 7.25
C ILE A 85 -13.73 1.32 6.92
N ALA A 86 -12.58 1.96 7.15
CA ALA A 86 -12.36 3.31 6.68
C ALA A 86 -11.77 3.28 5.26
N ILE A 87 -12.31 4.12 4.39
CA ILE A 87 -11.91 4.24 2.99
C ILE A 87 -11.51 5.69 2.72
N ASP A 88 -10.30 5.88 2.19
CA ASP A 88 -9.68 7.18 1.88
C ASP A 88 -9.57 8.16 3.06
N ASN A 89 -9.81 7.68 4.28
CA ASN A 89 -9.70 8.44 5.53
C ASN A 89 -9.07 7.58 6.62
N PHE A 90 -7.76 7.41 6.56
CA PHE A 90 -7.01 6.47 7.40
C PHE A 90 -7.22 6.73 8.91
N THR A 91 -7.72 5.74 9.65
CA THR A 91 -8.34 5.88 10.99
C THR A 91 -7.53 6.65 12.05
N PHE A 92 -6.19 6.60 12.02
CA PHE A 92 -5.32 7.30 12.99
C PHE A 92 -4.48 8.42 12.35
N GLY A 93 -4.92 8.95 11.22
CA GLY A 93 -4.29 10.03 10.49
C GLY A 93 -3.36 9.56 9.38
N LYS A 94 -2.69 10.52 8.72
CA LYS A 94 -1.91 10.27 7.49
C LYS A 94 -0.85 9.18 7.68
N PRO A 95 -0.58 8.33 6.66
CA PRO A 95 0.47 7.32 6.72
C PRO A 95 1.82 7.89 7.16
N LEU A 96 2.51 7.27 8.10
CA LEU A 96 3.89 7.65 8.46
C LEU A 96 4.92 6.85 7.65
N LYS A 97 4.57 5.61 7.33
CA LYS A 97 5.40 4.61 6.65
C LYS A 97 4.57 3.86 5.62
N TYR A 98 5.22 3.33 4.61
CA TYR A 98 4.58 2.44 3.64
C TYR A 98 5.55 1.36 3.15
N VAL A 99 5.00 0.28 2.62
CA VAL A 99 5.70 -0.78 1.89
C VAL A 99 5.04 -0.86 0.53
N ARG A 100 5.78 -0.57 -0.55
CA ARG A 100 5.28 -0.80 -1.91
C ARG A 100 5.42 -2.28 -2.22
N LEU A 101 4.31 -2.92 -2.56
CA LEU A 101 4.29 -4.33 -2.93
C LEU A 101 4.65 -4.45 -4.41
N ASN A 102 5.44 -5.47 -4.75
CA ASN A 102 5.98 -5.62 -6.10
C ASN A 102 4.90 -6.17 -7.04
N LYS A 103 4.81 -5.57 -8.23
CA LYS A 103 3.84 -5.89 -9.29
C LYS A 103 4.26 -7.03 -10.19
N GLU A 104 5.53 -7.40 -10.17
CA GLU A 104 6.10 -8.51 -10.95
C GLU A 104 5.45 -9.87 -10.64
N PHE A 105 4.61 -9.96 -9.60
CA PHE A 105 3.88 -11.18 -9.24
C PHE A 105 2.58 -11.39 -10.04
N GLU A 106 2.43 -10.78 -11.22
CA GLU A 106 1.36 -11.00 -12.21
C GLU A 106 -0.08 -10.88 -11.68
N VAL A 107 -0.31 -10.11 -10.61
CA VAL A 107 -1.66 -9.81 -10.14
C VAL A 107 -2.17 -8.62 -10.96
N SER A 108 -3.23 -8.84 -11.75
CA SER A 108 -3.87 -7.74 -12.49
C SER A 108 -4.41 -6.66 -11.52
N ARG A 109 -4.48 -5.40 -11.96
CA ARG A 109 -5.04 -4.30 -11.16
C ARG A 109 -6.44 -4.64 -10.64
N GLN A 110 -7.27 -5.22 -11.50
CA GLN A 110 -8.62 -5.64 -11.14
C GLN A 110 -8.62 -6.72 -10.06
N THR A 111 -7.81 -7.78 -10.22
CA THR A 111 -7.70 -8.84 -9.21
C THR A 111 -7.19 -8.33 -7.87
N TRP A 112 -6.30 -7.34 -7.89
CA TRP A 112 -5.81 -6.66 -6.69
C TRP A 112 -6.94 -5.94 -5.96
N ASP A 113 -7.70 -5.12 -6.68
CA ASP A 113 -8.76 -4.30 -6.13
C ASP A 113 -9.93 -5.15 -5.62
N ASP A 114 -10.34 -6.16 -6.39
CA ASP A 114 -11.35 -7.14 -5.97
C ASP A 114 -10.95 -7.85 -4.66
N ALA A 115 -9.66 -8.15 -4.49
CA ALA A 115 -9.15 -8.80 -3.29
C ALA A 115 -9.17 -7.90 -2.06
N VAL A 116 -8.90 -6.59 -2.23
CA VAL A 116 -9.03 -5.57 -1.18
C VAL A 116 -10.50 -5.45 -0.78
N LEU A 117 -11.40 -5.22 -1.75
CA LEU A 117 -12.83 -5.07 -1.49
C LEU A 117 -13.44 -6.32 -0.83
N LYS A 118 -13.03 -7.51 -1.26
CA LYS A 118 -13.46 -8.75 -0.62
C LYS A 118 -13.00 -8.86 0.84
N ALA A 119 -11.82 -8.33 1.17
CA ALA A 119 -11.38 -8.27 2.57
C ALA A 119 -12.19 -7.25 3.37
N ASP A 120 -12.56 -6.12 2.75
CA ASP A 120 -13.43 -5.10 3.37
C ASP A 120 -14.81 -5.66 3.69
N ASP A 121 -15.45 -6.34 2.73
CA ASP A 121 -16.77 -6.96 2.92
C ASP A 121 -16.75 -7.96 4.08
N GLU A 122 -15.70 -8.77 4.18
CA GLU A 122 -15.55 -9.76 5.24
C GLU A 122 -15.29 -9.13 6.61
N PHE A 123 -14.42 -8.14 6.70
CA PHE A 123 -14.04 -7.51 7.98
C PHE A 123 -15.03 -6.43 8.44
N GLY A 124 -15.75 -5.80 7.51
CA GLY A 124 -16.82 -4.85 7.81
C GLY A 124 -17.99 -5.48 8.56
N GLN A 125 -18.07 -6.82 8.59
CA GLN A 125 -19.06 -7.57 9.36
C GLN A 125 -18.50 -8.14 10.68
N GLN A 126 -17.26 -7.82 11.05
CA GLN A 126 -16.57 -8.44 12.18
C GLN A 126 -16.30 -7.50 13.35
N MET A 127 -16.20 -8.08 14.55
CA MET A 127 -15.66 -7.39 15.70
C MET A 127 -14.14 -7.21 15.56
N HIS A 128 -13.69 -5.96 15.68
CA HIS A 128 -12.27 -5.63 15.78
C HIS A 128 -11.71 -5.94 17.17
N ASN A 129 -10.70 -6.80 17.24
CA ASN A 129 -9.92 -7.08 18.44
C ASN A 129 -8.46 -6.70 18.23
N LEU A 130 -7.92 -5.86 19.12
CA LEU A 130 -6.56 -5.33 19.04
C LEU A 130 -5.49 -6.41 18.81
N PHE A 131 -5.63 -7.61 19.39
CA PHE A 131 -4.59 -8.64 19.37
C PHE A 131 -4.84 -9.78 18.39
N THR A 132 -6.09 -10.09 18.05
CA THR A 132 -6.42 -11.33 17.31
C THR A 132 -7.16 -11.09 16.00
N ASN A 133 -7.91 -10.00 15.87
CA ASN A 133 -8.67 -9.67 14.68
C ASN A 133 -8.63 -8.16 14.42
N ASN A 134 -7.53 -7.69 13.85
CA ASN A 134 -7.24 -6.27 13.72
C ASN A 134 -6.94 -5.89 12.27
N CYS A 135 -6.53 -4.64 12.08
CA CYS A 135 -6.07 -4.09 10.81
C CYS A 135 -4.98 -4.92 10.10
N HIS A 136 -4.08 -5.60 10.81
CA HIS A 136 -3.08 -6.45 10.17
C HIS A 136 -3.68 -7.77 9.66
N SER A 137 -4.68 -8.31 10.35
CA SER A 137 -5.45 -9.47 9.87
C SER A 137 -6.22 -9.14 8.60
N HIS A 138 -6.80 -7.94 8.52
CA HIS A 138 -7.47 -7.42 7.32
C HIS A 138 -6.51 -7.32 6.12
N VAL A 139 -5.35 -6.68 6.29
CA VAL A 139 -4.32 -6.62 5.23
C VAL A 139 -3.84 -8.02 4.84
N ALA A 140 -3.61 -8.92 5.81
CA ALA A 140 -3.23 -10.29 5.53
C ALA A 140 -4.29 -11.01 4.68
N LYS A 141 -5.58 -10.79 4.95
CA LYS A 141 -6.67 -11.36 4.17
C LYS A 141 -6.67 -10.85 2.74
N ALA A 142 -6.45 -9.55 2.52
CA ALA A 142 -6.31 -8.99 1.18
C ALA A 142 -5.17 -9.69 0.40
N LEU A 143 -3.99 -9.86 1.01
CA LEU A 143 -2.86 -10.54 0.37
C LEU A 143 -3.14 -12.01 0.03
N ILE A 144 -3.90 -12.72 0.88
CA ILE A 144 -4.35 -14.09 0.62
C ILE A 144 -5.31 -14.11 -0.58
N ASN A 145 -6.30 -13.21 -0.59
CA ASN A 145 -7.32 -13.14 -1.64
C ASN A 145 -6.69 -12.89 -3.03
N MET A 146 -5.68 -12.02 -3.13
CA MET A 146 -4.96 -11.75 -4.38
C MET A 146 -3.83 -12.76 -4.68
N LYS A 147 -3.62 -13.77 -3.82
CA LYS A 147 -2.54 -14.76 -3.93
C LYS A 147 -1.16 -14.09 -4.08
N TYR A 148 -0.90 -13.03 -3.32
CA TYR A 148 0.34 -12.25 -3.45
C TYR A 148 1.58 -13.16 -3.30
N LYS A 149 2.52 -13.08 -4.24
CA LYS A 149 3.70 -13.98 -4.35
C LYS A 149 3.37 -15.47 -4.46
N GLY A 150 2.20 -15.82 -5.01
CA GLY A 150 1.72 -17.20 -5.09
C GLY A 150 1.39 -17.84 -3.74
N LYS A 151 1.38 -17.06 -2.65
CA LYS A 151 1.13 -17.57 -1.29
C LYS A 151 -0.34 -17.46 -0.93
N GLN A 152 -0.84 -18.47 -0.21
CA GLN A 152 -2.19 -18.47 0.37
C GLN A 152 -2.19 -18.33 1.90
N SER A 153 -1.02 -18.10 2.51
CA SER A 153 -0.88 -17.94 3.94
C SER A 153 -0.14 -16.63 4.26
N TYR A 154 -0.91 -15.64 4.69
CA TYR A 154 -0.41 -14.45 5.36
C TYR A 154 -1.08 -14.35 6.73
N THR A 155 -0.34 -13.84 7.71
CA THR A 155 -0.89 -13.58 9.05
C THR A 155 -0.58 -12.14 9.43
N MET A 156 -1.24 -11.63 10.47
CA MET A 156 -0.93 -10.31 11.02
C MET A 156 0.56 -10.11 11.33
N PHE A 157 1.26 -11.17 11.76
CA PHE A 157 2.69 -11.13 12.03
C PHE A 157 3.52 -10.91 10.76
N HIS A 158 3.15 -11.53 9.64
CA HIS A 158 3.81 -11.30 8.36
C HIS A 158 3.68 -9.84 7.91
N ILE A 159 2.49 -9.25 8.08
CA ILE A 159 2.24 -7.84 7.75
C ILE A 159 3.09 -6.92 8.62
N TRP A 160 3.09 -7.19 9.94
CA TRP A 160 3.89 -6.44 10.89
C TRP A 160 5.39 -6.51 10.53
N LEU A 161 5.89 -7.71 10.25
CA LEU A 161 7.29 -7.92 9.89
C LEU A 161 7.67 -7.20 8.59
N MET A 162 6.81 -7.24 7.56
CA MET A 162 7.02 -6.50 6.31
C MET A 162 7.11 -4.98 6.56
N LEU A 163 6.25 -4.43 7.40
CA LEU A 163 6.29 -3.02 7.76
C LEU A 163 7.55 -2.65 8.53
N ILE A 164 8.08 -3.52 9.39
CA ILE A 164 9.29 -3.25 10.18
C ILE A 164 10.55 -3.35 9.32
N ILE A 165 10.67 -4.39 8.51
CA ILE A 165 11.90 -4.66 7.74
C ILE A 165 11.94 -3.87 6.44
N SER A 166 10.81 -3.77 5.73
CA SER A 166 10.74 -3.22 4.38
C SER A 166 10.02 -1.87 4.31
N GLY A 167 9.52 -1.36 5.44
CA GLY A 167 8.78 -0.12 5.47
C GLY A 167 9.71 1.09 5.39
N GLN A 168 9.36 2.02 4.50
CA GLN A 168 10.05 3.31 4.36
C GLN A 168 9.17 4.45 4.86
N TYR A 169 9.78 5.39 5.57
CA TYR A 169 9.07 6.57 6.05
C TYR A 169 8.80 7.52 4.89
N VAL A 170 7.60 8.12 4.87
CA VAL A 170 7.22 9.01 3.76
C VAL A 170 8.04 10.30 3.75
N SER A 171 8.52 10.74 4.91
CA SER A 171 9.51 11.82 5.00
C SER A 171 10.26 11.75 6.33
N PHE A 172 11.36 12.49 6.43
CA PHE A 172 12.09 12.64 7.68
C PHE A 172 11.20 13.22 8.81
N GLY A 173 10.29 14.14 8.49
CA GLY A 173 9.31 14.65 9.46
C GLY A 173 8.39 13.55 10.00
N ARG A 174 7.97 12.60 9.14
CA ARG A 174 7.15 11.44 9.59
C ARG A 174 7.97 10.45 10.42
N PHE A 175 9.26 10.30 10.12
CA PHE A 175 10.20 9.55 10.97
C PHE A 175 10.28 10.16 12.37
N VAL A 176 10.54 11.47 12.49
CA VAL A 176 10.61 12.16 13.79
C VAL A 176 9.29 12.03 14.55
N LYS A 177 8.15 12.22 13.87
CA LYS A 177 6.82 12.08 14.47
C LYS A 177 6.57 10.68 15.07
N THR A 178 7.18 9.65 14.51
CA THR A 178 7.06 8.27 15.02
C THR A 178 7.77 8.09 16.37
N PHE A 179 9.00 8.60 16.49
CA PHE A 179 9.87 8.29 17.64
C PHE A 179 9.91 9.37 18.72
N LEU A 180 9.61 10.63 18.38
CA LEU A 180 9.70 11.74 19.33
C LEU A 180 8.85 11.53 20.60
N PRO A 181 7.58 11.07 20.53
CA PRO A 181 6.80 10.80 21.73
C PRO A 181 7.42 9.72 22.63
N THR A 182 7.97 8.66 22.03
CA THR A 182 8.66 7.58 22.74
C THR A 182 9.89 8.11 23.48
N ILE A 183 10.72 8.90 22.80
CA ILE A 183 11.93 9.49 23.39
C ILE A 183 11.58 10.39 24.59
N ILE A 184 10.55 11.24 24.45
CA ILE A 184 10.10 12.11 25.55
C ILE A 184 9.58 11.27 26.72
N PHE A 185 8.73 10.29 26.46
CA PHE A 185 8.13 9.45 27.49
C PHE A 185 9.17 8.71 28.33
N TYR A 186 10.09 7.97 27.67
CA TYR A 186 11.15 7.26 28.37
C TYR A 186 12.20 8.20 28.97
N GLY A 187 12.45 9.36 28.36
CA GLY A 187 13.32 10.39 28.90
C GLY A 187 12.84 10.92 30.25
N ILE A 188 11.53 11.20 30.38
CA ILE A 188 10.92 11.62 31.65
C ILE A 188 11.03 10.52 32.71
N ILE A 189 10.73 9.26 32.34
CA ILE A 189 10.86 8.12 33.26
C ILE A 189 12.29 8.02 33.79
N LEU A 190 13.29 8.07 32.90
CA LEU A 190 14.70 8.00 33.28
C LEU A 190 15.11 9.18 34.17
N MET A 191 14.65 10.39 33.88
CA MET A 191 14.90 11.57 34.70
C MET A 191 14.33 11.40 36.12
N VAL A 192 13.07 10.98 36.25
CA VAL A 192 12.43 10.75 37.56
C VAL A 192 13.17 9.67 38.34
N VAL A 193 13.51 8.55 37.69
CA VAL A 193 14.26 7.45 38.33
C VAL A 193 15.64 7.92 38.80
N PHE A 194 16.29 8.80 38.04
CA PHE A 194 17.59 9.36 38.42
C PHE A 194 17.49 10.34 39.59
N LEU A 195 16.48 11.22 39.61
CA LEU A 195 16.27 12.21 40.67
C LEU A 195 15.66 11.64 41.96
N SER A 196 15.09 10.44 41.90
CA SER A 196 14.51 9.74 43.06
C SER A 196 15.52 8.86 43.79
N LYS A 197 16.77 8.82 43.32
CA LYS A 197 17.90 8.15 43.98
C LYS A 197 18.72 9.18 44.75
#